data_AF-A0A351Y6I6-F1
#
_entry.id   AF-A0A351Y6I6-F1
#
_cell.length_a   1.000
_cell.length_b   1.000
_cell.length_c   1.000
_cell.angle_alpha   90.00
_cell.angle_beta   90.00
_cell.angle_gamma   90.00
#
_symmetry.space_group_name_H-M   'P 1'
#
loop_
_entity.id
_entity.type
_entity.pdbx_description
1 polymer ?
#
loop_
_entity_poly.entity_id
_entity_poly.type
_entity_poly.pdbx_seq_one_letter_code
_entity_poly.pdbx_strand_id
1 'polypeptide(L)' 'MTSIKSGVFLGLSSLITLELQINQITSLESGSFN' A
#
# COMPACT_ATOMS: atom_id res chain seq x y z
N MET A 1 -7.95 4.49 -8.02
CA MET A 1 -7.16 3.28 -7.65
C MET A 1 -7.93 2.56 -6.56
N THR A 2 -8.36 1.33 -6.82
CA THR A 2 -9.22 0.56 -5.89
C THR A 2 -8.47 -0.57 -5.19
N SER A 3 -7.20 -0.80 -5.53
CA SER A 3 -6.43 -1.92 -5.01
C SER A 3 -4.98 -1.53 -4.79
N ILE A 4 -4.38 -2.04 -3.71
CA ILE A 4 -2.93 -1.97 -3.48
C ILE A 4 -2.34 -3.31 -3.93
N LYS A 5 -1.30 -3.24 -4.79
CA LYS A 5 -0.62 -4.41 -5.33
C LYS A 5 0.59 -4.80 -4.49
N SER A 6 1.04 -6.04 -4.64
CA SER A 6 2.32 -6.45 -4.05
C SER A 6 3.47 -5.58 -4.57
N GLY A 7 4.36 -5.20 -3.66
CA GLY A 7 5.61 -4.53 -3.98
C GLY A 7 5.53 -3.02 -4.28
N VAL A 8 4.37 -2.39 -4.15
CA VAL A 8 4.23 -0.94 -4.43
C VAL A 8 4.99 -0.04 -3.45
N PHE A 9 5.36 -0.57 -2.28
CA PHE A 9 6.16 0.14 -1.28
C PHE A 9 7.62 -0.32 -1.24
N LEU A 10 8.05 -1.19 -2.16
CA LEU A 10 9.46 -1.60 -2.26
C LEU A 10 10.34 -0.38 -2.52
N GLY A 11 11.38 -0.23 -1.70
CA GLY A 11 12.31 0.91 -1.77
C GLY A 11 11.93 2.09 -0.87
N LEU A 12 10.74 2.09 -0.25
CA LEU A 12 10.37 3.06 0.79
C LEU A 12 10.92 2.65 2.16
N SER A 13 12.22 2.36 2.23
CA SER A 13 12.89 1.77 3.41
C SER A 13 12.87 2.66 4.66
N SER A 14 12.57 3.95 4.51
CA SER A 14 12.46 4.92 5.61
C SER A 14 11.01 5.36 5.88
N LEU A 15 10.01 4.68 5.29
CA LEU A 15 8.60 5.04 5.48
C LEU A 15 8.14 4.69 6.90
N ILE A 16 7.73 5.70 7.66
CA ILE A 16 7.23 5.55 9.04
C ILE A 16 5.70 5.71 9.08
N THR A 17 5.15 6.53 8.20
CA THR A 17 3.72 6.85 8.16
C THR A 17 3.20 6.68 6.75
N LEU A 18 2.11 5.92 6.61
CA LEU A 18 1.38 5.73 5.37
C LEU A 18 -0.10 5.99 5.64
N GLU A 19 -0.60 7.09 5.08
CA GLU A 19 -1.99 7.51 5.23
C GLU A 19 -2.83 7.04 4.05
N LEU A 20 -3.84 6.21 4.33
CA LEU A 20 -4.72 5.62 3.31
C LEU A 20 -6.21 5.94 3.51
N GLN A 21 -6.56 6.71 4.55
CA GLN A 21 -7.92 6.85 5.08
C GLN A 21 -8.96 7.49 4.14
N ILE A 22 -8.54 8.24 3.11
CA ILE A 22 -9.45 8.88 2.14
C ILE A 22 -9.19 8.35 0.73
N ASN A 23 -9.28 7.03 0.57
CA ASN A 23 -9.13 6.37 -0.72
C ASN A 23 -10.32 5.46 -1.02
N GLN A 24 -10.49 5.15 -2.31
CA GLN A 24 -11.48 4.18 -2.79
C GLN A 24 -10.90 2.76 -2.83
N ILE A 25 -9.91 2.46 -1.98
CA ILE A 25 -9.26 1.15 -1.93
C ILE A 25 -10.24 0.15 -1.33
N THR A 26 -10.54 -0.91 -2.08
CA THR A 26 -11.45 -1.99 -1.71
C THR A 26 -10.75 -3.33 -1.61
N SER A 27 -9.50 -3.46 -2.07
CA SER A 27 -8.73 -4.70 -1.95
C SER A 27 -7.22 -4.48 -1.76
N LEU A 28 -6.58 -5.48 -1.16
CA LEU A 28 -5.14 -5.55 -0.94
C LEU A 28 -4.66 -6.91 -1.48
N GLU A 29 -3.65 -6.92 -2.33
CA GLU A 29 -2.98 -8.16 -2.74
C GLU A 29 -2.14 -8.72 -1.59
N SER A 30 -1.93 -10.04 -1.59
CA SER A 30 -1.01 -10.65 -0.62
C SER A 30 0.39 -10.07 -0.77
N GLY A 31 1.02 -9.70 0.35
CA GLY A 31 2.35 -9.07 0.32
C GLY A 31 2.34 -7.62 -0.19
N SER A 32 1.22 -6.90 -0.10
CA SER A 32 1.15 -5.47 -0.42
C SER A 32 2.05 -4.59 0.45
N PHE A 33 2.37 -5.01 1.68
CA PHE A 33 3.20 -4.28 2.64
C PHE A 33 4.52 -5.00 2.99
N ASN A 34 4.90 -6.02 2.22
CA ASN A 34 6.19 -6.68 2.36
C ASN A 34 7.27 -5.88 1.60
#